data_AF-F2JMC5-F1
#
_entry.id   AF-F2JMC5-F1
#
_cell.length_a   1.000
_cell.length_b   1.000
_cell.length_c   1.000
_cell.angle_alpha   90.00
_cell.angle_beta   90.00
_cell.angle_gamma   90.00
#
_symmetry.space_group_name_H-M   'P 1'
#
loop_
_entity.id
_entity.type
_entity.pdbx_description
1 polymer ?
#
loop_
_entity_poly.entity_id
_entity_poly.type
_entity_poly.pdbx_seq_one_letter_code
_entity_poly.pdbx_strand_id
1 'polypeptide(L)'
;MKTQHNQKGFTLIELIVVIAIMGIIGAVLVPQFATMSLRSRMSTDVSTTKTVQNQAEIFFADTGAWPESTADNIVSVLASTSYLDPKYLANSSTLKFQTSGATLQYDSASSFLYVSVAASDYNKFNANSDKGVWIRSN
;
A
#
# COMPACT_ATOMS: atom_id res chain seq x y z
N MET A 1 18.41 -5.25 62.65
CA MET A 1 17.67 -6.44 62.16
C MET A 1 17.77 -6.46 60.64
N LYS A 2 18.34 -7.51 60.04
CA LYS A 2 18.49 -7.62 58.57
C LYS A 2 17.32 -8.43 58.02
N THR A 3 16.42 -7.79 57.29
CA THR A 3 15.27 -8.42 56.62
C THR A 3 15.76 -9.18 55.38
N GLN A 4 15.75 -10.51 55.44
CA GLN A 4 16.05 -11.39 54.31
C GLN A 4 14.96 -11.22 53.25
N HIS A 5 15.29 -10.63 52.10
CA HIS A 5 14.40 -10.57 50.94
C HIS A 5 14.35 -11.96 50.29
N ASN A 6 13.19 -12.61 50.36
CA ASN A 6 12.94 -13.89 49.71
C ASN A 6 12.86 -13.68 48.19
N GLN A 7 13.99 -13.76 47.49
CA GLN A 7 14.04 -13.70 46.03
C GLN A 7 13.57 -15.04 45.47
N LYS A 8 12.26 -15.15 45.21
CA LYS A 8 11.69 -16.26 44.43
C LYS A 8 12.15 -16.11 42.98
N GLY A 9 13.13 -16.90 42.57
CA GLY A 9 13.53 -17.02 41.18
C GLY A 9 12.46 -17.72 40.35
N PHE A 10 12.35 -17.35 39.07
CA PHE A 10 11.48 -18.01 38.09
C PHE A 10 11.96 -19.45 37.88
N THR A 11 11.05 -20.42 37.80
CA THR A 11 11.43 -21.81 37.52
C THR A 11 11.71 -21.98 36.02
N LEU A 12 12.70 -22.82 35.68
CA LEU A 12 13.00 -23.14 34.29
C LEU A 12 11.79 -23.77 33.57
N ILE A 13 10.96 -24.52 34.29
CA ILE A 13 9.77 -25.14 33.72
C ILE A 13 8.68 -24.13 33.37
N GLU A 14 8.52 -23.08 34.17
CA GLU A 14 7.60 -21.97 33.85
C GLU A 14 8.03 -21.28 32.54
N LEU A 15 9.33 -21.06 32.34
CA LEU A 15 9.82 -20.47 31.11
C LEU A 15 9.61 -21.39 29.89
N ILE A 16 9.84 -22.70 30.05
CA ILE A 16 9.67 -23.68 28.96
C ILE A 16 8.21 -23.77 28.51
N VAL A 17 7.25 -23.77 29.44
CA VAL A 17 5.82 -23.81 29.09
C VAL A 17 5.39 -22.52 28.38
N VAL A 18 5.91 -21.37 28.80
CA VAL A 18 5.58 -20.07 28.16
C VAL A 18 6.08 -20.03 26.72
N ILE A 19 7.32 -20.41 26.44
CA ILE A 19 7.83 -20.42 25.07
C ILE A 19 7.12 -21.47 24.20
N ALA A 20 6.65 -22.58 24.80
CA ALA A 20 5.86 -23.58 24.08
C ALA A 20 4.51 -23.01 23.62
N ILE A 21 3.79 -22.31 24.51
CA ILE A 21 2.51 -21.65 24.15
C ILE A 21 2.74 -20.51 23.16
N MET A 22 3.77 -19.68 23.37
CA MET A 22 4.16 -18.62 22.41
C MET A 22 4.50 -19.20 21.03
N GLY A 23 5.11 -20.39 20.98
CA GLY A 23 5.38 -21.10 19.73
C GLY A 23 4.12 -21.51 18.98
N ILE A 24 3.11 -22.06 19.69
CA ILE A 24 1.82 -22.46 19.08
C ILE A 24 1.09 -21.23 18.51
N ILE A 25 1.00 -20.15 19.30
CA ILE A 25 0.33 -18.92 18.89
C ILE A 25 1.09 -18.27 17.71
N GLY A 26 2.43 -18.21 17.80
CA GLY A 26 3.29 -17.65 16.75
C GLY A 26 3.15 -18.36 15.41
N ALA A 27 2.99 -19.69 15.40
CA ALA A 27 2.86 -20.47 14.17
C ALA A 27 1.62 -20.09 13.33
N VAL A 28 0.51 -19.76 13.98
CA VAL A 28 -0.74 -19.34 13.29
C VAL A 28 -0.72 -17.84 12.99
N LEU A 29 -0.21 -17.01 13.90
CA LEU A 29 -0.25 -15.56 13.76
C LEU A 29 0.69 -15.01 12.68
N VAL A 30 1.90 -15.56 12.53
CA VAL A 30 2.89 -15.05 11.57
C VAL A 30 2.39 -15.04 10.11
N PRO A 31 1.86 -16.15 9.54
CA PRO A 31 1.36 -16.13 8.17
C PRO A 31 0.14 -15.22 8.02
N GLN A 32 -0.76 -15.19 9.01
CA GLN A 32 -1.92 -14.31 8.99
C GLN A 32 -1.52 -12.83 8.97
N PHE A 33 -0.57 -12.43 9.82
CA PHE A 33 -0.09 -11.05 9.88
C PHE A 33 0.57 -10.60 8.58
N ALA A 34 1.35 -11.47 7.92
CA ALA A 34 1.95 -11.16 6.63
C ALA A 34 0.87 -10.86 5.56
N THR A 35 -0.19 -11.67 5.49
CA THR A 35 -1.29 -11.43 4.55
C THR A 35 -2.10 -10.17 4.88
N MET A 36 -2.33 -9.88 6.16
CA MET A 36 -3.03 -8.67 6.60
C MET A 36 -2.24 -7.41 6.28
N SER A 37 -0.92 -7.42 6.52
CA SER A 37 -0.01 -6.32 6.16
C SER A 37 -0.03 -6.05 4.65
N LEU A 38 0.02 -7.11 3.83
CA LEU A 38 -0.12 -6.98 2.37
C LEU A 38 -1.46 -6.36 1.96
N ARG A 39 -2.59 -6.84 2.53
CA ARG A 39 -3.91 -6.26 2.25
C ARG A 39 -4.03 -4.80 2.65
N SER A 40 -3.45 -4.41 3.79
CA SER A 40 -3.42 -3.01 4.23
C SER A 40 -2.64 -2.13 3.25
N ARG A 41 -1.48 -2.59 2.78
CA ARG A 41 -0.70 -1.88 1.75
C ARG A 41 -1.48 -1.72 0.45
N MET A 42 -2.12 -2.79 -0.03
CA MET A 42 -2.96 -2.75 -1.23
C MET A 42 -4.13 -1.77 -1.10
N SER A 43 -4.79 -1.72 0.05
CA SER A 43 -5.87 -0.76 0.30
C SER A 43 -5.38 0.69 0.24
N THR A 44 -4.19 0.98 0.78
CA THR A 44 -3.56 2.29 0.70
C THR A 44 -3.24 2.66 -0.75
N ASP A 45 -2.75 1.71 -1.54
CA ASP A 45 -2.43 1.91 -2.96
C ASP A 45 -3.66 2.28 -3.77
N VAL A 46 -4.77 1.55 -3.59
CA VAL A 46 -6.06 1.87 -4.24
C VAL A 46 -6.54 3.28 -3.84
N SER A 47 -6.43 3.65 -2.55
CA SER A 47 -6.83 4.98 -2.09
C SER A 47 -5.97 6.12 -2.68
N THR A 48 -4.68 5.85 -2.85
CA THR A 48 -3.73 6.80 -3.45
C THR A 48 -4.06 7.00 -4.92
N THR A 49 -4.34 5.93 -5.67
CA THR A 49 -4.75 6.02 -7.07
C THR A 49 -6.08 6.77 -7.24
N LYS A 50 -7.09 6.49 -6.41
CA LYS A 50 -8.36 7.26 -6.44
C LYS A 50 -8.12 8.75 -6.22
N THR A 51 -7.24 9.09 -5.28
CA THR A 51 -6.87 10.48 -5.01
C THR A 51 -6.27 11.13 -6.26
N VAL A 52 -5.32 10.46 -6.91
CA VAL A 52 -4.66 10.96 -8.12
C VAL A 52 -5.62 11.08 -9.29
N GLN A 53 -6.53 10.11 -9.48
CA GLN A 53 -7.58 10.18 -10.47
C GLN A 53 -8.49 11.39 -10.25
N ASN A 54 -8.96 11.61 -9.02
CA ASN A 54 -9.76 12.79 -8.71
C ASN A 54 -9.01 14.10 -8.98
N GLN A 55 -7.70 14.17 -8.68
CA GLN A 55 -6.90 15.35 -9.00
C GLN A 55 -6.73 15.55 -10.51
N ALA A 56 -6.61 14.47 -11.28
CA ALA A 56 -6.59 14.53 -12.74
C ALA A 56 -7.92 15.05 -13.30
N GLU A 57 -9.05 14.64 -12.72
CA GLU A 57 -10.38 15.12 -13.10
C GLU A 57 -10.58 16.60 -12.75
N ILE A 58 -10.10 17.06 -11.59
CA ILE A 58 -10.10 18.49 -11.21
C ILE A 58 -9.24 19.29 -12.18
N PHE A 59 -8.03 18.81 -12.49
CA PHE A 59 -7.16 19.45 -13.48
C PHE A 59 -7.85 19.56 -14.85
N PHE A 60 -8.55 18.50 -15.28
CA PHE A 60 -9.31 18.53 -16.53
C PHE A 60 -10.46 19.55 -16.48
N ALA A 61 -11.17 19.66 -15.36
CA ALA A 61 -12.22 20.66 -15.19
C ALA A 61 -11.69 22.10 -15.27
N ASP A 62 -10.50 22.36 -14.73
CA ASP A 62 -9.91 23.69 -14.67
C ASP A 62 -9.21 24.09 -15.99
N THR A 63 -8.53 23.14 -16.64
CA THR A 63 -7.70 23.42 -17.83
C THR A 63 -8.36 23.04 -19.15
N GLY A 64 -9.46 22.27 -19.11
CA GLY A 64 -10.14 21.72 -20.29
C GLY A 64 -9.35 20.62 -21.01
N ALA A 65 -8.21 20.19 -20.46
CA ALA A 65 -7.33 19.18 -21.02
C ALA A 65 -6.89 18.20 -19.93
N TRP A 66 -6.66 16.94 -20.30
CA TRP A 66 -6.10 15.98 -19.34
C TRP A 66 -4.66 16.40 -19.00
N PRO A 67 -4.12 16.03 -17.83
CA PRO A 67 -2.76 16.38 -17.40
C PRO A 67 -1.65 15.85 -18.33
N GLU A 68 -1.99 15.15 -19.42
CA GLU A 68 -1.05 14.76 -20.46
C GLU A 68 -1.64 14.96 -21.86
N SER A 69 -0.87 15.62 -22.74
CA SER A 69 -1.02 15.56 -24.19
C SER A 69 -0.07 14.55 -24.85
N THR A 70 0.86 13.96 -24.09
CA THR A 70 1.90 13.03 -24.55
C THR A 70 2.21 12.06 -23.41
N ALA A 71 2.38 10.77 -23.72
CA ALA A 71 2.22 9.59 -22.87
C ALA A 71 3.08 9.44 -21.59
N ASP A 72 3.79 10.47 -21.13
CA ASP A 72 4.79 10.31 -20.08
C ASP A 72 4.55 11.26 -18.88
N ASN A 73 3.72 10.78 -17.95
CA ASN A 73 3.69 11.00 -16.51
C ASN A 73 2.73 12.06 -15.90
N ILE A 74 1.44 11.73 -15.78
CA ILE A 74 0.33 12.50 -15.19
C ILE A 74 0.68 12.93 -13.77
N VAL A 75 1.36 12.06 -13.03
CA VAL A 75 1.78 12.30 -11.65
C VAL A 75 2.75 13.47 -11.58
N SER A 76 3.68 13.57 -12.53
CA SER A 76 4.63 14.68 -12.61
C SER A 76 3.95 16.02 -12.94
N VAL A 77 2.94 15.99 -13.83
CA VAL A 77 2.20 17.20 -14.20
C VAL A 77 1.34 17.66 -13.03
N LEU A 78 0.58 16.76 -12.41
CA LEU A 78 -0.23 17.10 -11.23
C LEU A 78 0.62 17.58 -10.05
N ALA A 79 1.82 17.01 -9.85
CA ALA A 79 2.76 17.44 -8.82
C ALA A 79 3.34 18.83 -9.10
N SER A 80 3.80 19.08 -10.33
CA SER A 80 4.39 20.37 -10.72
C SER A 80 3.37 21.50 -10.76
N THR A 81 2.10 21.18 -11.05
CA THR A 81 0.98 22.14 -11.07
C THR A 81 0.28 22.29 -9.72
N SER A 82 0.80 21.66 -8.66
CA SER A 82 0.29 21.74 -7.28
C SER A 82 -1.11 21.12 -7.04
N TYR A 83 -1.63 20.32 -7.96
CA TYR A 83 -2.87 19.56 -7.76
C TYR A 83 -2.63 18.31 -6.91
N LEU A 84 -1.42 17.76 -6.92
CA LEU A 84 -1.06 16.58 -6.16
C LEU A 84 -0.02 16.91 -5.07
N ASP A 85 -0.37 16.56 -3.83
CA ASP A 85 0.50 16.74 -2.66
C ASP A 85 1.75 15.83 -2.75
N PRO A 86 2.97 16.37 -2.56
CA PRO A 86 4.21 15.59 -2.57
C PRO A 86 4.25 14.38 -1.62
N LYS A 87 3.38 14.33 -0.61
CA LYS A 87 3.28 13.15 0.26
C LYS A 87 2.93 11.87 -0.52
N TYR A 88 2.20 11.97 -1.63
CA TYR A 88 1.82 10.85 -2.47
C TYR A 88 2.93 10.43 -3.47
N LEU A 89 4.05 11.17 -3.52
CA LEU A 89 5.09 11.03 -4.53
C LEU A 89 6.36 10.35 -4.00
N ALA A 90 6.81 9.25 -4.61
CA ALA A 90 8.06 8.58 -4.25
C ALA A 90 9.27 9.41 -4.72
N ASN A 91 9.10 10.05 -5.87
CA ASN A 91 9.94 11.11 -6.41
C ASN A 91 9.05 12.06 -7.23
N SER A 92 9.63 13.07 -7.88
CA SER A 92 8.90 14.08 -8.67
C SER A 92 7.98 13.53 -9.77
N SER A 93 8.08 12.25 -10.13
CA SER A 93 7.41 11.64 -11.28
C SER A 93 6.84 10.25 -10.98
N THR A 94 6.77 9.82 -9.72
CA THR A 94 6.25 8.47 -9.40
C THR A 94 5.44 8.52 -8.13
N LEU A 95 4.33 7.78 -8.10
CA LEU A 95 3.54 7.62 -6.88
C LEU A 95 4.23 6.69 -5.89
N LYS A 96 4.05 6.97 -4.60
CA LYS A 96 4.39 6.05 -3.52
C LYS A 96 3.33 4.95 -3.45
N PHE A 97 3.65 3.79 -4.03
CA PHE A 97 2.94 2.57 -3.72
C PHE A 97 3.61 1.82 -2.57
N GLN A 98 2.81 1.32 -1.64
CA GLN A 98 3.21 0.50 -0.50
C GLN A 98 3.46 -0.95 -0.90
N THR A 99 2.85 -1.40 -2.00
CA THR A 99 3.08 -2.71 -2.59
C THR A 99 4.23 -2.66 -3.60
N SER A 100 5.20 -3.56 -3.42
CA SER A 100 6.34 -3.66 -4.32
C SER A 100 5.90 -4.03 -5.73
N GLY A 101 6.37 -3.28 -6.73
CA GLY A 101 6.09 -3.52 -8.15
C GLY A 101 4.75 -2.98 -8.65
N ALA A 102 3.98 -2.28 -7.81
CA ALA A 102 2.82 -1.52 -8.27
C ALA A 102 3.26 -0.20 -8.92
N THR A 103 2.73 0.12 -10.09
CA THR A 103 2.94 1.40 -10.77
C THR A 103 1.63 1.95 -11.31
N LEU A 104 1.54 3.28 -11.43
CA LEU A 104 0.44 3.91 -12.14
C LEU A 104 0.79 3.93 -13.62
N GLN A 105 -0.15 3.52 -14.46
CA GLN A 105 -0.02 3.58 -15.90
C GLN A 105 -1.22 4.32 -16.49
N TYR A 106 -1.00 4.94 -17.63
CA TYR A 106 -2.01 5.64 -18.41
C TYR A 106 -2.23 4.90 -19.72
N ASP A 107 -3.48 4.65 -20.07
CA ASP A 107 -3.85 4.09 -21.36
C ASP A 107 -4.23 5.22 -22.31
N SER A 108 -3.30 5.64 -23.18
CA SER A 108 -3.52 6.74 -24.13
C SER A 108 -4.62 6.46 -25.15
N ALA A 109 -5.02 5.20 -25.37
CA ALA A 109 -6.09 4.85 -26.30
C ALA A 109 -7.48 5.03 -25.70
N SER A 110 -7.58 4.89 -24.37
CA SER A 110 -8.85 4.86 -23.65
C SER A 110 -9.01 5.98 -22.62
N SER A 111 -7.99 6.84 -22.48
CA SER A 111 -7.96 8.01 -21.61
C SER A 111 -8.34 7.71 -20.15
N PHE A 112 -7.87 6.58 -19.62
CA PHE A 112 -8.04 6.26 -18.20
C PHE A 112 -6.71 5.88 -17.55
N LEU A 113 -6.65 6.14 -16.24
CA LEU A 113 -5.58 5.73 -15.36
C LEU A 113 -5.85 4.33 -14.81
N TYR A 114 -4.80 3.51 -14.71
CA TYR A 114 -4.88 2.20 -14.08
C TYR A 114 -3.64 1.91 -13.23
N VAL A 115 -3.80 1.00 -12.27
CA VAL A 115 -2.67 0.47 -11.51
C VAL A 115 -2.20 -0.81 -12.17
N SER A 116 -0.94 -0.86 -12.57
CA SER A 116 -0.29 -2.11 -12.93
C SER A 116 0.35 -2.74 -11.71
N VAL A 117 0.19 -4.04 -11.57
CA VAL A 117 0.80 -4.83 -10.49
C VAL A 117 1.41 -6.10 -11.06
N ALA A 118 2.32 -6.73 -10.33
CA ALA A 118 2.87 -8.03 -10.73
C ALA A 118 1.75 -9.09 -10.85
N ALA A 119 1.86 -9.99 -11.83
CA ALA A 119 0.88 -11.05 -12.07
C ALA A 119 0.59 -11.92 -10.83
N SER A 120 1.59 -12.14 -9.98
CA SER A 120 1.47 -12.84 -8.68
C SER A 120 0.50 -12.20 -7.69
N ASP A 121 0.25 -10.90 -7.85
CA ASP A 121 -0.53 -10.09 -6.91
C ASP A 121 -1.82 -9.56 -7.54
N TYR A 122 -2.02 -9.71 -8.86
CA TYR A 122 -3.23 -9.27 -9.58
C TYR A 122 -4.53 -9.77 -8.94
N ASN A 123 -4.65 -11.08 -8.69
CA ASN A 123 -5.86 -11.66 -8.08
C ASN A 123 -6.09 -11.16 -6.64
N LYS A 124 -5.02 -10.77 -5.94
CA LYS A 124 -5.10 -10.21 -4.59
C LYS A 124 -5.53 -8.74 -4.63
N PHE A 125 -5.11 -7.99 -5.65
CA PHE A 125 -5.52 -6.60 -5.87
C PHE A 125 -6.96 -6.50 -6.38
N ASN A 126 -7.35 -7.29 -7.38
CA ASN A 126 -8.69 -7.24 -7.98
C ASN A 126 -9.79 -7.65 -6.98
N ALA A 127 -9.47 -8.49 -6.00
CA ALA A 127 -10.40 -8.84 -4.92
C ALA A 127 -10.60 -7.71 -3.89
N ASN A 128 -9.71 -6.70 -3.85
CA ASN A 128 -9.75 -5.58 -2.89
C ASN A 128 -9.93 -4.21 -3.58
N SER A 129 -10.04 -4.15 -4.91
CA SER A 129 -10.38 -2.93 -5.62
C SER A 129 -11.87 -2.64 -5.48
N ASP A 130 -12.20 -1.70 -4.62
CA ASP A 130 -13.45 -0.95 -4.74
C ASP A 130 -13.62 -0.51 -6.20
N LYS A 131 -14.86 -0.59 -6.71
CA LYS A 131 -15.29 -0.51 -8.12
C LYS A 131 -14.96 0.78 -8.90
N GLY A 132 -13.96 1.57 -8.50
CA GLY A 132 -13.58 2.84 -9.12
C GLY A 132 -12.14 2.92 -9.65
N VAL A 133 -11.29 1.91 -9.42
CA VAL A 133 -9.90 1.90 -9.95
C VAL A 133 -9.68 0.67 -10.82
N TRP A 134 -9.26 0.89 -12.06
CA TRP A 134 -8.88 -0.19 -12.96
C TRP A 134 -7.52 -0.75 -12.58
N ILE A 135 -7.42 -2.07 -12.45
CA ILE A 135 -6.18 -2.79 -12.15
C ILE A 135 -5.87 -3.72 -13.31
N ARG A 136 -4.60 -3.74 -13.74
CA ARG A 136 -4.10 -4.66 -14.76
C ARG A 136 -2.86 -5.39 -14.23
N SER A 137 -2.66 -6.63 -14.68
CA SER A 137 -1.35 -7.26 -14.55
C SER A 137 -0.41 -6.63 -15.58
N ASN A 138 0.84 -6.41 -15.19
CA ASN A 138 1.92 -6.35 -16.19
C ASN A 138 2.08 -7.69 -16.91
#